data_AF-A0AAT9JVN6-F1
#
_entry.id   AF-A0AAT9JVN6-F1
#
_cell.length_a   1.000
_cell.length_b   1.000
_cell.length_c   1.000
_cell.angle_alpha   90.00
_cell.angle_beta   90.00
_cell.angle_gamma   90.00
#
_symmetry.space_group_name_H-M   'P 1'
#
loop_
_entity.id
_entity.type
_entity.pdbx_description
1 polymer ?
#
loop_
_entity_poly.entity_id
_entity_poly.type
_entity_poly.pdbx_seq_one_letter_code
_entity_poly.pdbx_strand_id
1 'polypeptide(L)'
;MSRSEQLQQLILSYYREDADLAAQLAALRYCQISRFWFVLRIDCPHASIADRLAAVLPQLRAPIAELRLARHIKLRSPGQRAQLFPVQVPQLDSSSLKGSDRRPE
;
A
#
# COMPACT_ATOMS: atom_id res chain seq x y z
N MET A 1 24.08 -2.20 -4.15
CA MET A 1 22.68 -2.12 -3.67
C MET A 1 21.76 -2.53 -4.79
N SER A 2 20.82 -3.43 -4.51
CA SER A 2 19.81 -3.86 -5.48
C SER A 2 18.74 -2.76 -5.69
N ARG A 3 18.07 -2.74 -6.85
CA ARG A 3 16.93 -1.81 -7.06
C ARG A 3 15.83 -2.00 -6.03
N SER A 4 15.67 -3.22 -5.51
CA SER A 4 14.72 -3.54 -4.44
C SER A 4 15.09 -2.81 -3.15
N GLU A 5 16.35 -2.88 -2.72
CA GLU A 5 16.84 -2.17 -1.53
C GLU A 5 16.68 -0.65 -1.66
N GLN A 6 16.94 -0.10 -2.85
CA GLN A 6 16.76 1.33 -3.10
C GLN A 6 15.29 1.75 -2.92
N LEU A 7 14.34 0.96 -3.43
CA LEU A 7 12.91 1.24 -3.25
C LEU A 7 12.46 1.06 -1.80
N GLN A 8 12.94 0.02 -1.12
CA GLN A 8 12.67 -0.19 0.30
C GLN A 8 13.16 1.01 1.13
N GLN A 9 14.41 1.44 0.90
CA GLN A 9 14.99 2.57 1.62
C GLN A 9 14.24 3.88 1.32
N LEU A 10 13.84 4.11 0.07
CA LEU A 10 13.05 5.27 -0.31
C LEU A 10 11.71 5.31 0.43
N ILE A 11 10.97 4.20 0.44
CA ILE A 11 9.68 4.10 1.14
C ILE A 11 9.86 4.30 2.66
N LEU A 12 10.88 3.68 3.26
CA LEU A 12 11.15 3.82 4.69
C LEU A 12 11.62 5.23 5.06
N SER A 13 12.38 5.89 4.17
CA SER A 13 12.86 7.26 4.38
C SER A 13 11.76 8.31 4.41
N TYR A 14 10.59 8.01 3.83
CA TYR A 14 9.40 8.86 3.94
C TYR A 14 8.97 9.05 5.39
N TYR A 15 9.12 8.03 6.24
CA TYR A 15 8.78 8.05 7.66
C TYR A 15 9.99 8.33 8.56
N ARG A 16 11.00 9.05 8.07
CA ARG A 16 12.21 9.34 8.86
C ARG A 16 11.92 10.07 10.17
N GLU A 17 10.88 10.90 10.19
CA GLU A 17 10.46 11.67 11.36
C GLU A 17 9.53 10.89 12.30
N ASP A 18 8.87 9.84 11.80
CA ASP A 18 7.93 8.98 12.55
C ASP A 18 8.48 7.56 12.71
N ALA A 19 9.32 7.35 13.72
CA ALA A 19 9.99 6.07 13.97
C ALA A 19 9.02 4.89 14.17
N ASP A 20 7.84 5.12 14.76
CA ASP A 20 6.83 4.08 14.97
C ASP A 20 6.21 3.58 13.65
N LEU A 21 5.95 4.49 12.69
CA LEU A 21 5.43 4.13 11.38
C LEU A 21 6.51 3.42 10.54
N ALA A 22 7.75 3.89 10.63
CA ALA A 22 8.88 3.21 10.01
C ALA A 22 9.09 1.79 10.57
N ALA A 23 8.88 1.59 11.89
CA ALA A 23 8.97 0.30 12.54
C ALA A 23 7.85 -0.66 12.09
N GLN A 24 6.62 -0.16 11.90
CA GLN A 24 5.50 -0.95 11.36
C GLN A 24 5.79 -1.45 9.94
N LEU A 25 6.51 -0.65 9.14
CA LEU A 25 6.91 -0.99 7.78
C LEU A 25 8.23 -1.78 7.70
N ALA A 26 8.85 -2.13 8.84
CA ALA A 26 10.08 -2.91 8.89
C ALA A 26 9.99 -4.24 8.12
N ALA A 27 8.79 -4.82 8.05
CA ALA A 27 8.51 -6.05 7.31
C ALA A 27 8.86 -5.96 5.81
N LEU A 28 8.82 -4.76 5.20
CA LEU A 28 9.21 -4.54 3.80
C LEU A 28 10.66 -4.97 3.50
N ARG A 29 11.55 -4.89 4.49
CA ARG A 29 12.97 -5.25 4.33
C ARG A 29 13.17 -6.73 4.00
N TYR A 30 12.21 -7.57 4.38
CA TYR A 30 12.25 -9.01 4.11
C TYR A 30 11.62 -9.39 2.76
N CYS A 31 10.91 -8.47 2.09
CA CYS A 31 10.24 -8.75 0.82
C CYS A 31 10.99 -8.14 -0.37
N GLN A 32 10.98 -8.80 -1.52
CA GLN A 32 11.48 -8.20 -2.75
C GLN A 32 10.47 -7.21 -3.32
N ILE A 33 10.96 -6.02 -3.67
CA ILE A 33 10.14 -4.95 -4.23
C ILE A 33 10.61 -4.67 -5.66
N SER A 34 9.66 -4.68 -6.58
CA SER A 34 9.90 -4.25 -7.96
C SER A 34 8.78 -3.36 -8.44
N ARG A 35 9.13 -2.40 -9.31
CA ARG A 35 8.16 -1.52 -9.95
C ARG A 35 7.98 -1.92 -11.40
N PHE A 36 6.75 -2.16 -11.80
CA PHE A 36 6.40 -2.47 -13.19
C PHE A 36 5.24 -1.60 -13.62
N TRP A 37 5.51 -0.65 -14.53
CA TRP A 37 4.54 0.35 -14.99
C TRP A 37 3.87 1.06 -13.79
N PHE A 38 2.58 0.80 -13.59
CA PHE A 38 1.78 1.41 -12.54
C PHE A 38 1.54 0.48 -11.34
N VAL A 39 2.29 -0.61 -11.23
CA VAL A 39 2.14 -1.63 -10.19
C VAL A 39 3.44 -1.77 -9.41
N LEU A 40 3.38 -1.57 -8.10
CA LEU A 40 4.43 -1.94 -7.18
C LEU A 40 4.23 -3.40 -6.77
N ARG A 41 5.14 -4.28 -7.14
CA ARG A 41 5.11 -5.70 -6.78
C ARG A 41 5.93 -5.90 -5.52
N ILE A 42 5.32 -6.53 -4.52
CA ILE A 42 5.93 -6.88 -3.25
C ILE A 42 5.81 -8.40 -3.12
N ASP A 43 6.94 -9.07 -3.33
CA ASP A 43 7.05 -10.52 -3.27
C ASP A 43 7.68 -10.89 -1.92
N CYS A 44 6.87 -11.37 -1.00
CA CYS A 44 7.28 -11.72 0.36
C CYS A 44 7.64 -13.21 0.47
N PRO A 45 8.66 -13.56 1.27
CA PRO A 45 9.14 -14.93 1.37
C PRO A 45 8.15 -15.85 2.10
N HIS A 46 7.35 -15.32 3.04
CA HIS A 46 6.43 -16.09 3.88
C HIS A 46 5.07 -15.42 3.95
N ALA A 47 4.01 -16.24 4.08
CA ALA A 47 2.64 -15.78 4.26
C ALA A 47 2.47 -14.87 5.49
N SER A 48 3.10 -15.23 6.61
CA SER A 48 3.05 -14.43 7.85
C SER A 48 3.60 -13.01 7.69
N ILE A 49 4.59 -12.81 6.81
CA ILE A 49 5.12 -11.48 6.48
C ILE A 49 4.16 -10.72 5.56
N ALA A 50 3.54 -11.41 4.60
CA ALA A 50 2.52 -10.82 3.75
C ALA A 50 1.29 -10.37 4.56
N ASP A 51 0.83 -11.17 5.52
CA ASP A 51 -0.30 -10.82 6.40
C ASP A 51 0.01 -9.57 7.25
N ARG A 52 1.24 -9.48 7.80
CA ARG A 52 1.69 -8.27 8.52
C ARG A 52 1.71 -7.06 7.60
N LEU A 53 2.22 -7.21 6.38
CA LEU A 53 2.21 -6.13 5.37
C LEU A 53 0.79 -5.74 4.96
N ALA A 54 -0.11 -6.70 4.88
CA ALA A 54 -1.51 -6.45 4.56
C ALA A 54 -2.19 -5.64 5.68
N ALA A 55 -1.85 -5.90 6.94
CA ALA A 55 -2.34 -5.12 8.07
C ALA A 55 -1.84 -3.67 8.06
N VAL A 56 -0.65 -3.41 7.52
CA VAL A 56 -0.05 -2.06 7.42
C VAL A 56 -0.12 -1.44 6.02
N LEU A 57 -0.96 -2.00 5.14
CA LEU A 57 -1.22 -1.46 3.80
C LEU A 57 -1.65 0.02 3.81
N PRO A 58 -2.50 0.49 4.75
CA PRO A 58 -2.88 1.89 4.82
C PRO A 58 -1.68 2.83 5.00
N GLN A 59 -0.75 2.48 5.90
CA GLN A 59 0.51 3.22 6.07
C GLN A 59 1.35 3.15 4.80
N LEU A 60 1.37 2.01 4.10
CA LEU A 60 2.16 1.85 2.88
C LEU A 60 1.63 2.67 1.70
N ARG A 61 0.32 3.00 1.66
CA ARG A 61 -0.29 3.76 0.56
C ARG A 61 0.22 5.19 0.49
N ALA A 62 0.38 5.86 1.63
CA ALA A 62 0.82 7.26 1.70
C ALA A 62 2.16 7.51 0.99
N PRO A 63 3.27 6.81 1.33
CA PRO A 63 4.55 7.02 0.65
C PRO A 63 4.47 6.65 -0.83
N ILE A 64 3.71 5.61 -1.21
CA ILE A 64 3.59 5.18 -2.61
C ILE A 64 2.85 6.24 -3.45
N ALA A 65 1.81 6.87 -2.87
CA ALA A 65 1.06 7.94 -3.51
C ALA A 65 1.90 9.22 -3.65
N GLU A 66 2.49 9.69 -2.55
CA GLU A 66 3.28 10.92 -2.50
C GLU A 66 4.54 10.84 -3.38
N LEU A 67 5.27 9.73 -3.29
CA LEU A 67 6.45 9.49 -4.10
C LEU A 67 6.10 9.05 -5.53
N ARG A 68 4.80 8.96 -5.88
CA ARG A 68 4.28 8.57 -7.19
C ARG A 68 4.89 7.27 -7.73
N LEU A 69 5.13 6.30 -6.84
CA LEU A 69 5.79 5.04 -7.20
C LEU A 69 4.89 4.12 -8.02
N ALA A 70 3.60 4.07 -7.72
CA ALA A 70 2.65 3.20 -8.42
C ALA A 70 1.20 3.64 -8.20
N ARG A 71 0.28 3.08 -8.98
CA ARG A 71 -1.18 3.22 -8.78
C ARG A 71 -1.80 2.02 -8.05
N HIS A 72 -1.14 0.87 -8.12
CA HIS A 72 -1.57 -0.36 -7.45
C HIS A 72 -0.39 -1.03 -6.75
N ILE A 73 -0.68 -1.76 -5.68
CA ILE A 73 0.25 -2.58 -4.92
C ILE A 73 -0.16 -4.03 -5.12
N LYS A 74 0.74 -4.84 -5.65
CA LYS A 74 0.54 -6.27 -5.82
C LYS A 74 1.36 -7.03 -4.78
N LEU A 75 0.68 -7.62 -3.81
CA LEU A 75 1.31 -8.44 -2.77
C LEU A 75 1.27 -9.91 -3.18
N ARG A 76 2.41 -10.61 -3.05
CA ARG A 76 2.48 -12.06 -3.26
C ARG A 76 3.24 -12.72 -2.12
N SER A 77 2.85 -13.95 -1.81
CA SER A 77 3.61 -14.87 -0.97
C SER A 77 3.45 -16.30 -1.47
N PRO A 78 4.40 -17.20 -1.16
CA PRO A 78 4.25 -18.62 -1.47
C PRO A 78 2.95 -19.20 -0.90
N GLY A 79 2.27 -20.03 -1.70
CA GLY A 79 1.04 -20.71 -1.28
C GLY A 79 -0.22 -19.84 -1.21
N GLN A 80 -0.12 -18.52 -1.39
CA GLN A 80 -1.28 -17.63 -1.42
C GLN A 80 -1.51 -17.04 -2.82
N ARG A 81 -2.78 -16.71 -3.11
CA ARG A 81 -3.11 -15.96 -4.33
C ARG A 81 -2.59 -14.53 -4.20
N ALA A 82 -2.03 -14.02 -5.30
CA ALA A 82 -1.58 -12.63 -5.36
C ALA A 82 -2.77 -11.68 -5.14
N GLN A 83 -2.60 -10.72 -4.25
CA GLN A 83 -3.60 -9.70 -3.95
C GLN A 83 -3.20 -8.38 -4.61
N LEU A 84 -4.19 -7.64 -5.11
CA LEU A 84 -3.99 -6.34 -5.75
C LEU A 84 -4.78 -5.28 -4.99
N PHE A 85 -4.07 -4.25 -4.52
CA PHE A 85 -4.65 -3.16 -3.76
C PHE A 85 -4.47 -1.85 -4.51
N PRO A 86 -5.51 -1.01 -4.65
CA PRO A 86 -5.34 0.33 -5.18
C PRO A 86 -4.58 1.20 -4.16
N VAL A 87 -3.72 2.08 -4.68
CA VAL A 87 -3.00 3.07 -3.86
C VAL A 87 -3.95 4.19 -3.42
N GLN A 88 -4.72 4.71 -4.38
CA GLN A 88 -5.80 5.66 -4.14
C GLN A 88 -7.10 4.88 -3.96
N VAL A 89 -7.68 4.94 -2.77
CA VAL A 89 -9.03 4.42 -2.53
C VAL A 89 -10.01 5.55 -2.83
N PRO A 90 -10.92 5.41 -3.81
CA PRO A 90 -11.97 6.39 -4.01
C PRO A 90 -12.74 6.55 -2.70
N GLN A 91 -12.72 7.75 -2.12
CA GLN A 91 -13.62 8.08 -1.03
C GLN A 91 -15.01 8.12 -1.68
N LEU A 92 -15.87 7.15 -1.35
CA LEU A 92 -17.27 7.25 -1.73
C LEU A 92 -17.86 8.37 -0.88
N ASP A 93 -18.04 9.55 -1.47
CA ASP A 93 -18.75 10.65 -0.84
C ASP A 93 -20.17 10.21 -0.50
N SER A 94 -20.44 10.01 0.79
CA SER A 94 -21.76 9.71 1.36
C SER A 94 -22.76 10.86 1.22
N SER A 95 -22.35 11.98 0.65
CA SER A 95 -23.17 13.16 0.34
C SER A 95 -24.24 12.92 -0.74
N SER A 96 -24.17 11.82 -1.50
CA SER A 96 -25.12 11.53 -2.59
C SER A 96 -26.46 10.91 -2.14
N LEU A 97 -26.63 10.58 -0.85
CA LEU A 97 -27.86 9.94 -0.34
C LEU A 97 -28.89 10.90 0.27
N LYS A 98 -28.67 12.22 0.22
CA LYS A 98 -29.60 13.21 0.78
C LYS A 98 -30.28 14.02 -0.32
N GLY A 99 -31.21 13.41 -1.03
CA GLY A 99 -31.94 14.09 -2.10
C GLY A 99 -33.09 13.32 -2.70
N SER A 100 -34.07 12.86 -1.90
CA SER A 100 -35.42 12.51 -2.37
C SER A 100 -36.39 12.40 -1.20
N ASP A 101 -36.66 13.50 -0.52
CA ASP A 101 -37.88 13.64 0.26
C ASP A 101 -38.27 15.13 0.30
N ARG A 102 -39.04 15.57 -0.69
CA ARG A 102 -40.02 16.66 -0.59
C ARG A 102 -41.08 16.47 -1.66
N ARG A 103 -42.17 15.82 -1.25
CA ARG A 103 -43.51 16.08 -1.77
C ARG A 103 -44.05 17.31 -1.02
N PRO A 104 -44.47 18.36 -1.73
CA PRO A 104 -45.84 18.86 -1.60
C PRO A 104 -46.36 19.32 -2.97
N GLU A 105 -47.64 19.48 -3.28
CA GLU A 105 -48.95 19.21 -2.69
C GLU A 105 -49.87 19.00 -3.91
#